data_AF-A0A7H4MM36-F1
#
_entry.id   AF-A0A7H4MM36-F1
#
_cell.length_a   1.000
_cell.length_b   1.000
_cell.length_c   1.000
_cell.angle_alpha   90.00
_cell.angle_beta   90.00
_cell.angle_gamma   90.00
#
_symmetry.space_group_name_H-M   'P 1'
#
loop_
_entity.id
_entity.type
_entity.pdbx_description
1 polymer ?
#
loop_
_entity_poly.entity_id
_entity_poly.type
_entity_poly.pdbx_seq_one_letter_code
_entity_poly.pdbx_strand_id
1 'polypeptide(L)'
;MKRKTMITLALLSALGVSSAAWAVDYPLPPANSRLIGQNQYWTVQEGDRNLQAIARHFDTAAMLILEANDTIAPVQPKPGTQVLIPSQMLLPDVPREGIVVNLAELRLYYFPPGENQVQVYPLGIGQLGLETPEMTTRIGQKIPNPTWTPTAGIRARSLEKGVTLPAVVPAGPYNPLGRYALRLAYGNGEYMIHGTNAPDSVGLRVSSGCMRMNADDIKALFNQVKTGTPVRIINQPVKFAVEPDGKRYVEVHSRFRRRKGKTPGPSPTRCLRRFTPSQRIKRSMMHS
;
A
#
# COMPACT_ATOMS: atom_id res chain seq x y z
N MET A 1 -1.47 -1.19 -73.46
CA MET A 1 -0.68 -0.74 -72.28
C MET A 1 -1.55 -0.83 -71.02
N LYS A 2 -1.40 -1.88 -70.20
CA LYS A 2 -2.17 -2.09 -68.97
C LYS A 2 -1.36 -1.57 -67.78
N ARG A 3 -1.87 -0.55 -67.06
CA ARG A 3 -1.28 -0.02 -65.83
C ARG A 3 -1.59 -0.98 -64.68
N LYS A 4 -0.54 -1.50 -64.02
CA LYS A 4 -0.67 -2.29 -62.78
C LYS A 4 -0.61 -1.33 -61.60
N THR A 5 -1.70 -1.26 -60.84
CA THR A 5 -1.78 -0.54 -59.56
C THR A 5 -1.14 -1.42 -58.49
N MET A 6 -0.05 -0.96 -57.87
CA MET A 6 0.49 -1.59 -56.66
C MET A 6 -0.20 -0.97 -55.44
N ILE A 7 -0.87 -1.82 -54.66
CA ILE A 7 -1.41 -1.47 -53.35
C ILE A 7 -0.32 -1.80 -52.34
N THR A 8 0.27 -0.77 -51.75
CA THR A 8 1.26 -0.90 -50.67
C THR A 8 0.51 -1.13 -49.36
N LEU A 9 0.58 -2.34 -48.81
CA LEU A 9 0.01 -2.69 -47.52
C LEU A 9 0.98 -2.26 -46.41
N ALA A 10 0.68 -1.14 -45.73
CA ALA A 10 1.44 -0.71 -44.57
C ALA A 10 1.04 -1.56 -43.35
N LEU A 11 1.90 -2.49 -42.93
CA LEU A 11 1.78 -3.16 -41.63
C LEU A 11 2.08 -2.15 -40.52
N LEU A 12 1.06 -1.71 -39.79
CA LEU A 12 1.24 -1.08 -38.48
C LEU A 12 1.62 -2.18 -37.47
N SER A 13 2.91 -2.26 -37.13
CA SER A 13 3.37 -3.02 -35.98
C SER A 13 2.93 -2.31 -34.70
N ALA A 14 1.92 -2.86 -34.01
CA ALA A 14 1.55 -2.43 -32.67
C ALA A 14 2.65 -2.86 -31.69
N LEU A 15 3.52 -1.91 -31.31
CA LEU A 15 4.45 -2.07 -30.20
C LEU A 15 3.64 -2.10 -28.90
N GLY A 16 3.35 -3.33 -28.43
CA GLY A 16 2.81 -3.54 -27.08
C GLY A 16 3.87 -3.15 -26.06
N VAL A 17 3.66 -2.01 -25.40
CA VAL A 17 4.43 -1.65 -24.21
C VAL A 17 4.05 -2.66 -23.13
N SER A 18 4.95 -3.61 -22.90
CA SER A 18 4.84 -4.52 -21.78
C SER A 18 5.13 -3.72 -20.51
N SER A 19 4.08 -3.32 -19.79
CA SER A 19 4.20 -2.81 -18.43
C SER A 19 4.72 -3.95 -17.56
N ALA A 20 6.04 -4.05 -17.42
CA ALA A 20 6.60 -4.83 -16.33
C ALA A 20 6.00 -4.26 -15.02
N ALA A 21 5.67 -5.13 -14.08
CA ALA A 21 5.17 -4.74 -12.78
C ALA A 21 6.29 -4.00 -12.03
N TRP A 22 6.21 -2.67 -12.01
CA TRP A 22 7.14 -1.80 -11.30
C TRP A 22 6.40 -1.30 -10.07
N ALA A 23 7.13 -1.12 -8.97
CA ALA A 23 6.67 -0.28 -7.88
C ALA A 23 6.17 1.05 -8.47
N VAL A 24 5.14 1.67 -7.87
CA VAL A 24 4.75 2.99 -8.35
C VAL A 24 5.80 4.00 -7.88
N ASP A 25 6.77 4.23 -8.75
CA ASP A 25 7.82 5.23 -8.58
C ASP A 25 7.24 6.60 -8.92
N TYR A 26 7.23 7.50 -7.93
CA TYR A 26 6.79 8.88 -8.11
C TYR A 26 8.00 9.82 -8.06
N PRO A 27 8.13 10.78 -9.00
CA PRO A 27 9.12 11.83 -8.86
C PRO A 27 8.83 12.63 -7.58
N LEU A 28 9.86 12.96 -6.81
CA LEU A 28 9.68 13.79 -5.64
C LEU A 28 9.24 15.19 -6.07
N PRO A 29 8.20 15.74 -5.43
CA PRO A 29 7.79 17.11 -5.67
C PRO A 29 8.81 18.06 -5.04
N PRO A 30 8.81 19.36 -5.43
CA PRO A 30 9.61 20.39 -4.77
C PRO A 30 9.50 20.32 -3.24
N ALA A 31 10.53 20.80 -2.53
CA ALA A 31 10.60 20.68 -1.07
C ALA A 31 9.38 21.30 -0.34
N ASN A 32 8.76 22.33 -0.93
CA ASN A 32 7.56 23.02 -0.43
C ASN A 32 6.23 22.46 -0.98
N SER A 33 6.23 21.30 -1.64
CA SER A 33 5.05 20.60 -2.17
C SER A 33 5.01 19.18 -1.60
N ARG A 34 3.82 18.62 -1.37
CA ARG A 34 3.69 17.21 -0.93
C ARG A 34 2.77 16.38 -1.82
N LEU A 35 2.09 17.00 -2.77
CA LEU A 35 1.22 16.31 -3.71
C LEU A 35 2.04 15.51 -4.73
N ILE A 36 1.77 14.21 -4.82
CA ILE A 36 2.36 13.30 -5.81
C ILE A 36 1.27 12.54 -6.55
N GLY A 37 1.62 12.06 -7.75
CA GLY A 37 0.77 11.20 -8.54
C GLY A 37 -0.49 11.86 -9.12
N GLN A 38 -1.26 11.05 -9.82
CA GLN A 38 -2.52 11.44 -10.45
C GLN A 38 -3.52 10.29 -10.30
N ASN A 39 -4.76 10.61 -9.98
CA ASN A 39 -5.82 9.60 -9.95
C ASN A 39 -6.09 9.08 -11.36
N GLN A 40 -6.51 7.82 -11.43
CA GLN A 40 -6.83 7.14 -12.69
C GLN A 40 -8.23 6.55 -12.60
N TYR A 41 -8.89 6.37 -13.73
CA TYR A 41 -10.13 5.61 -13.81
C TYR A 41 -9.86 4.29 -14.51
N TRP A 42 -10.43 3.22 -13.96
CA TRP A 42 -10.35 1.88 -14.52
C TRP A 42 -11.75 1.37 -14.83
N THR A 43 -11.94 0.87 -16.04
CA THR A 43 -13.14 0.11 -16.40
C THR A 43 -12.90 -1.35 -16.03
N VAL A 44 -13.69 -1.88 -15.12
CA VAL A 44 -13.56 -3.26 -14.62
C VAL A 44 -13.71 -4.23 -15.78
N GLN A 45 -12.75 -5.14 -15.91
CA GLN A 45 -12.67 -6.16 -16.95
C GLN A 45 -13.28 -7.49 -16.48
N GLU A 46 -13.61 -8.40 -17.39
CA GLU A 46 -14.07 -9.75 -17.03
C GLU A 46 -13.02 -10.55 -16.21
N GLY A 47 -11.74 -10.25 -16.40
CA GLY A 47 -10.64 -10.86 -15.66
C GLY A 47 -10.46 -10.33 -14.22
N ASP A 48 -11.11 -9.23 -13.87
CA ASP A 48 -11.00 -8.59 -12.55
C ASP A 48 -11.87 -9.32 -11.52
N ARG A 49 -11.39 -10.51 -11.09
CA ARG A 49 -12.13 -11.45 -10.22
C ARG A 49 -12.69 -10.83 -8.95
N ASN A 50 -11.99 -9.86 -8.37
CA ASN A 50 -12.40 -9.12 -7.18
C ASN A 50 -11.58 -7.82 -7.04
N LEU A 51 -11.93 -7.00 -6.06
CA LEU A 51 -11.23 -5.74 -5.81
C LEU A 51 -9.76 -5.90 -5.39
N GLN A 52 -9.39 -7.03 -4.77
CA GLN A 52 -7.99 -7.32 -4.44
C GLN A 52 -7.15 -7.58 -5.69
N ALA A 53 -7.72 -8.20 -6.72
CA ALA A 53 -7.06 -8.39 -8.01
C ALA A 53 -6.81 -7.04 -8.69
N ILE A 54 -7.81 -6.15 -8.71
CA ILE A 54 -7.67 -4.79 -9.24
C ILE A 54 -6.62 -4.01 -8.43
N ALA A 55 -6.70 -4.04 -7.11
CA ALA A 55 -5.76 -3.37 -6.23
C ALA A 55 -4.31 -3.81 -6.48
N ARG A 56 -4.08 -5.12 -6.66
CA ARG A 56 -2.76 -5.65 -7.02
C ARG A 56 -2.29 -5.20 -8.39
N HIS A 57 -3.17 -5.09 -9.37
CA HIS A 57 -2.82 -4.59 -10.70
C HIS A 57 -2.27 -3.15 -10.66
N PHE A 58 -2.83 -2.32 -9.77
CA PHE A 58 -2.42 -0.92 -9.59
C PHE A 58 -1.46 -0.69 -8.41
N ASP A 59 -0.92 -1.75 -7.83
CA ASP A 59 -0.06 -1.73 -6.63
C ASP A 59 -0.59 -0.81 -5.51
N THR A 60 -1.87 -1.00 -5.17
CA THR A 60 -2.57 -0.25 -4.12
C THR A 60 -3.33 -1.19 -3.18
N ALA A 61 -3.99 -0.65 -2.16
CA ALA A 61 -4.83 -1.42 -1.25
C ALA A 61 -6.30 -1.36 -1.69
N ALA A 62 -6.98 -2.51 -1.71
CA ALA A 62 -8.40 -2.59 -2.05
C ALA A 62 -9.27 -1.68 -1.16
N MET A 63 -8.90 -1.52 0.11
CA MET A 63 -9.58 -0.60 1.02
C MET A 63 -9.49 0.86 0.58
N LEU A 64 -8.37 1.29 -0.01
CA LEU A 64 -8.23 2.65 -0.53
C LEU A 64 -9.10 2.87 -1.76
N ILE A 65 -9.22 1.86 -2.62
CA ILE A 65 -10.17 1.90 -3.75
C ILE A 65 -11.61 2.00 -3.21
N LEU A 66 -11.99 1.23 -2.19
CA LEU A 66 -13.32 1.36 -1.56
C LEU A 66 -13.54 2.78 -1.01
N GLU A 67 -12.57 3.31 -0.26
CA GLU A 67 -12.64 4.66 0.29
C GLU A 67 -12.81 5.73 -0.79
N ALA A 68 -12.11 5.59 -1.93
CA ALA A 68 -12.16 6.57 -3.01
C ALA A 68 -13.46 6.56 -3.82
N ASN A 69 -14.19 5.45 -3.82
CA ASN A 69 -15.38 5.26 -4.64
C ASN A 69 -16.70 5.43 -3.87
N ASP A 70 -16.66 5.82 -2.58
CA ASP A 70 -17.84 6.02 -1.71
C ASP A 70 -18.82 4.82 -1.74
N THR A 71 -18.32 3.60 -2.00
CA THR A 71 -19.13 2.38 -2.07
C THR A 71 -19.04 1.56 -0.78
N ILE A 72 -20.20 1.20 -0.23
CA ILE A 72 -20.32 0.37 0.98
C ILE A 72 -20.45 -1.09 0.55
N ALA A 73 -19.33 -1.75 0.29
CA ALA A 73 -19.07 -3.19 0.47
C ALA A 73 -17.89 -3.63 -0.42
N PRO A 74 -17.17 -4.72 -0.05
CA PRO A 74 -16.29 -5.43 -0.98
C PRO A 74 -17.15 -6.10 -2.07
N VAL A 75 -17.67 -5.30 -2.99
CA VAL A 75 -18.44 -5.76 -4.13
C VAL A 75 -17.44 -6.33 -5.13
N GLN A 76 -17.69 -7.52 -5.66
CA GLN A 76 -17.09 -7.92 -6.93
C GLN A 76 -17.62 -6.94 -7.98
N PRO A 77 -16.83 -5.92 -8.38
CA PRO A 77 -17.37 -4.92 -9.27
C PRO A 77 -17.73 -5.61 -10.58
N LYS A 78 -18.91 -5.31 -11.13
CA LYS A 78 -19.34 -5.92 -12.39
C LYS A 78 -18.46 -5.41 -13.51
N PRO A 79 -18.09 -6.25 -14.50
CA PRO A 79 -17.43 -5.77 -15.71
C PRO A 79 -18.18 -4.57 -16.32
N GLY A 80 -17.43 -3.57 -16.80
CA GLY A 80 -17.96 -2.30 -17.28
C GLY A 80 -18.18 -1.23 -16.21
N THR A 81 -18.07 -1.55 -14.91
CA THR A 81 -18.12 -0.54 -13.84
C THR A 81 -16.87 0.32 -13.90
N GLN A 82 -17.02 1.65 -13.85
CA GLN A 82 -15.89 2.56 -13.67
C GLN A 82 -15.52 2.66 -12.19
N VAL A 83 -14.23 2.55 -11.91
CA VAL A 83 -13.65 2.61 -10.56
C VAL A 83 -12.51 3.63 -10.56
N LEU A 84 -12.55 4.56 -9.61
CA LEU A 84 -11.46 5.48 -9.32
C LEU A 84 -10.32 4.74 -8.62
N ILE A 85 -9.12 4.80 -9.19
CA ILE A 85 -7.89 4.31 -8.60
C ILE A 85 -7.17 5.50 -7.94
N PRO A 86 -7.05 5.53 -6.59
CA PRO A 86 -6.52 6.67 -5.84
C PRO A 86 -4.98 6.68 -5.85
N SER A 87 -4.42 7.00 -7.02
CA SER A 87 -2.96 7.10 -7.23
C SER A 87 -2.40 8.51 -7.01
N GLN A 88 -3.25 9.51 -6.70
CA GLN A 88 -2.83 10.82 -6.22
C GLN A 88 -2.92 10.88 -4.69
N MET A 89 -1.86 11.36 -4.05
CA MET A 89 -1.78 11.42 -2.58
C MET A 89 -0.84 12.53 -2.11
N LEU A 90 -0.95 12.89 -0.83
CA LEU A 90 0.00 13.73 -0.12
C LEU A 90 1.07 12.85 0.52
N LEU A 91 2.33 13.24 0.41
CA LEU A 91 3.40 12.67 1.23
C LEU A 91 3.13 12.94 2.73
N PRO A 92 3.43 11.98 3.61
CA PRO A 92 3.36 12.21 5.05
C PRO A 92 4.26 13.37 5.48
N ASP A 93 3.86 14.10 6.52
CA ASP A 93 4.59 15.27 7.02
C ASP A 93 5.72 14.86 7.97
N VAL A 94 6.70 14.15 7.42
CA VAL A 94 7.89 13.63 8.12
C VAL A 94 9.10 13.73 7.18
N PRO A 95 10.34 13.60 7.69
CA PRO A 95 11.52 13.57 6.83
C PRO A 95 11.41 12.52 5.71
N ARG A 96 11.74 12.93 4.47
CA ARG A 96 11.74 12.09 3.26
C ARG A 96 13.02 11.23 3.20
N GLU A 97 13.14 10.30 4.14
CA GLU A 97 14.35 9.52 4.33
C GLU A 97 14.02 8.06 4.67
N GLY A 98 14.71 7.13 3.99
CA GLY A 98 14.59 5.71 4.26
C GLY A 98 13.16 5.21 4.08
N ILE A 99 12.66 4.45 5.04
CA ILE A 99 11.32 3.87 5.01
C ILE A 99 10.39 4.66 5.94
N VAL A 100 9.26 5.09 5.41
CA VAL A 100 8.15 5.64 6.19
C VAL A 100 6.92 4.77 5.97
N VAL A 101 6.36 4.20 7.04
CA VAL A 101 5.11 3.44 7.01
C VAL A 101 4.01 4.29 7.62
N ASN A 102 2.94 4.55 6.87
CA ASN A 102 1.74 5.16 7.43
C ASN A 102 0.63 4.10 7.60
N LEU A 103 0.41 3.71 8.85
CA LEU A 103 -0.55 2.68 9.23
C LEU A 103 -2.00 3.06 8.92
N ALA A 104 -2.31 4.34 8.83
CA ALA A 104 -3.67 4.81 8.58
C ALA A 104 -4.12 4.54 7.14
N GLU A 105 -3.19 4.59 6.19
CA GLU A 105 -3.45 4.47 4.76
C GLU A 105 -2.85 3.19 4.15
N LEU A 106 -2.27 2.30 4.98
CA LEU A 106 -1.74 1.01 4.54
C LEU A 106 -0.67 1.15 3.45
N ARG A 107 0.17 2.20 3.55
CA ARG A 107 1.26 2.47 2.60
C ARG A 107 2.61 2.46 3.29
N LEU A 108 3.60 1.94 2.57
CA LEU A 108 5.02 2.12 2.81
C LEU A 108 5.57 3.06 1.75
N TYR A 109 6.26 4.10 2.17
CA TYR A 109 7.02 5.03 1.34
C TYR A 109 8.50 4.71 1.52
N TYR A 110 9.22 4.45 0.45
CA TYR A 110 10.67 4.34 0.45
C TYR A 110 11.26 5.52 -0.31
N PHE A 111 12.20 6.22 0.32
CA PHE A 111 12.96 7.33 -0.24
C PHE A 111 14.40 6.83 -0.49
N PRO A 112 14.73 6.39 -1.72
CA PRO A 112 16.06 5.89 -2.02
C PRO A 112 17.12 6.99 -1.87
N PRO A 113 18.25 6.73 -1.18
CA PRO A 113 19.29 7.74 -1.00
C PRO A 113 19.87 8.22 -2.33
N GLY A 114 19.91 9.54 -2.53
CA GLY A 114 20.50 10.15 -3.73
C GLY A 114 19.59 10.17 -4.96
N GLU A 115 18.35 9.70 -4.85
CA GLU A 115 17.40 9.71 -5.95
C GLU A 115 16.29 10.74 -5.69
N ASN A 116 15.83 11.41 -6.75
CA ASN A 116 14.73 12.38 -6.68
C ASN A 116 13.37 11.68 -6.87
N GLN A 117 13.13 10.59 -6.15
CA GLN A 117 11.91 9.80 -6.25
C GLN A 117 11.48 9.21 -4.91
N VAL A 118 10.23 8.76 -4.87
CA VAL A 118 9.64 8.01 -3.76
C VAL A 118 8.90 6.81 -4.33
N GLN A 119 9.15 5.64 -3.77
CA GLN A 119 8.50 4.40 -4.13
C GLN A 119 7.39 4.15 -3.10
N VAL A 120 6.17 3.91 -3.56
CA VAL A 120 5.01 3.68 -2.67
C VAL A 120 4.50 2.27 -2.86
N TYR A 121 4.36 1.55 -1.76
CA TYR A 121 3.92 0.16 -1.74
C TYR A 121 2.69 -0.02 -0.85
N PRO A 122 1.74 -0.88 -1.22
CA PRO A 122 0.65 -1.28 -0.34
C PRO A 122 1.16 -2.23 0.74
N LEU A 123 0.55 -2.15 1.92
CA LEU A 123 1.02 -2.86 3.11
C LEU A 123 -0.14 -3.52 3.87
N GLY A 124 0.00 -4.81 4.17
CA GLY A 124 -0.82 -5.47 5.20
C GLY A 124 -0.22 -5.25 6.59
N ILE A 125 -1.04 -4.97 7.60
CA ILE A 125 -0.56 -4.64 8.97
C ILE A 125 -1.28 -5.44 10.07
N GLY A 126 -0.88 -5.20 11.32
CA GLY A 126 -1.47 -5.82 12.50
C GLY A 126 -2.97 -5.61 12.62
N GLN A 127 -3.70 -6.68 12.96
CA GLN A 127 -5.12 -6.60 13.29
C GLN A 127 -5.34 -5.90 14.65
N LEU A 128 -6.58 -5.51 14.92
CA LEU A 128 -6.97 -4.91 16.20
C LEU A 128 -6.61 -5.85 17.38
N GLY A 129 -5.97 -5.31 18.41
CA GLY A 129 -5.42 -6.04 19.57
C GLY A 129 -4.05 -6.68 19.34
N LEU A 130 -3.51 -6.61 18.12
CA LEU A 130 -2.16 -7.05 17.74
C LEU A 130 -1.54 -6.04 16.76
N GLU A 131 -1.75 -4.75 17.06
CA GLU A 131 -1.39 -3.66 16.17
C GLU A 131 0.12 -3.60 15.93
N THR A 132 0.48 -3.15 14.74
CA THR A 132 1.84 -2.66 14.48
C THR A 132 2.03 -1.36 15.27
N PRO A 133 3.02 -1.24 16.17
CA PRO A 133 3.21 -0.02 16.94
C PRO A 133 3.79 1.12 16.07
N GLU A 134 3.44 2.36 16.43
CA GLU A 134 4.18 3.54 15.95
C GLU A 134 5.58 3.53 16.56
N MET A 135 6.61 3.81 15.75
CA MET A 135 8.01 3.75 16.20
C MET A 135 8.95 4.49 15.26
N THR A 136 10.12 4.85 15.77
CA THR A 136 11.30 5.18 14.96
C THR A 136 12.38 4.13 15.23
N THR A 137 12.85 3.46 14.18
CA THR A 137 13.81 2.36 14.25
C THR A 137 14.64 2.32 12.96
N ARG A 138 15.26 1.18 12.65
CA ARG A 138 16.03 0.92 11.42
C ARG A 138 15.88 -0.54 11.00
N ILE A 139 16.25 -0.85 9.77
CA ILE A 139 16.47 -2.23 9.34
C ILE A 139 17.62 -2.82 10.15
N GLY A 140 17.34 -3.79 11.01
CA GLY A 140 18.33 -4.51 11.82
C GLY A 140 18.95 -5.69 11.09
N GLN A 141 18.17 -6.40 10.29
CA GLN A 141 18.65 -7.58 9.54
C GLN A 141 17.88 -7.76 8.23
N LYS A 142 18.58 -8.18 7.19
CA LYS A 142 18.01 -8.65 5.93
C LYS A 142 18.10 -10.17 5.88
N ILE A 143 16.96 -10.85 5.70
CA ILE A 143 16.86 -12.32 5.73
C ILE A 143 16.28 -12.82 4.39
N PRO A 144 17.12 -13.35 3.47
CA PRO A 144 16.64 -14.05 2.30
C PRO A 144 16.16 -15.46 2.69
N ASN A 145 15.09 -15.94 2.05
CA ASN A 145 14.47 -17.25 2.29
C ASN A 145 14.30 -17.53 3.81
N PRO A 146 13.54 -16.69 4.53
CA PRO A 146 13.41 -16.83 5.97
C PRO A 146 12.73 -18.15 6.36
N THR A 147 13.15 -18.74 7.47
CA THR A 147 12.30 -19.68 8.21
C THR A 147 11.33 -18.89 9.09
N TRP A 148 10.18 -19.48 9.40
CA TRP A 148 9.22 -18.86 10.31
C TRP A 148 9.06 -19.71 11.56
N THR A 149 9.38 -19.12 12.71
CA THR A 149 9.09 -19.69 14.02
C THR A 149 7.92 -18.91 14.60
N PRO A 150 6.72 -19.51 14.71
CA PRO A 150 5.57 -18.84 15.31
C PRO A 150 5.90 -18.40 16.75
N THR A 151 5.35 -17.27 17.21
CA THR A 151 5.48 -16.89 18.62
C THR A 151 4.55 -17.73 19.49
N ALA A 152 4.79 -17.76 20.80
CA ALA A 152 3.90 -18.46 21.74
C ALA A 152 2.44 -17.97 21.63
N GLY A 153 2.24 -16.65 21.50
CA GLY A 153 0.91 -16.07 21.31
C GLY A 153 0.25 -16.45 20.00
N ILE A 154 1.02 -16.58 18.90
CA ILE A 154 0.47 -17.08 17.63
C ILE A 154 0.07 -18.56 17.76
N ARG A 155 0.91 -19.40 18.39
CA ARG A 155 0.58 -20.81 18.65
C ARG A 155 -0.70 -20.96 19.46
N ALA A 156 -0.84 -20.22 20.55
CA ALA A 156 -2.03 -20.26 21.40
C ALA A 156 -3.31 -19.91 20.61
N ARG A 157 -3.31 -18.79 19.87
CA ARG A 157 -4.47 -18.38 19.06
C ARG A 157 -4.78 -19.31 17.89
N SER A 158 -3.77 -19.97 17.32
CA SER A 158 -3.99 -20.99 16.29
C SER A 158 -4.62 -22.25 16.90
N LEU A 159 -4.17 -22.66 18.08
CA LEU A 159 -4.71 -23.80 18.81
C LEU A 159 -6.18 -23.59 19.22
N GLU A 160 -6.53 -22.38 19.67
CA GLU A 160 -7.94 -21.97 19.93
C GLU A 160 -8.85 -22.16 18.71
N LYS A 161 -8.29 -22.14 17.50
CA LYS A 161 -9.00 -22.35 16.23
C LYS A 161 -8.88 -23.79 15.71
N GLY A 162 -8.37 -24.72 16.51
CA GLY A 162 -8.13 -26.11 16.12
C GLY A 162 -6.95 -26.31 15.17
N VAL A 163 -6.06 -25.32 15.01
CA VAL A 163 -4.89 -25.39 14.13
C VAL A 163 -3.62 -25.57 14.96
N THR A 164 -2.97 -26.74 14.83
CA THR A 164 -1.66 -26.98 15.42
C THR A 164 -0.57 -26.51 14.45
N LEU A 165 0.23 -25.53 14.86
CA LEU A 165 1.35 -25.03 14.05
C LEU A 165 2.64 -25.81 14.35
N PRO A 166 3.48 -26.08 13.33
CA PRO A 166 4.79 -26.67 13.55
C PRO A 166 5.70 -25.71 14.34
N ALA A 167 6.73 -26.24 14.99
CA ALA A 167 7.71 -25.44 15.73
C ALA A 167 8.42 -24.44 14.81
N VAL A 168 8.78 -24.89 13.60
CA VAL A 168 9.41 -24.09 12.54
C VAL A 168 8.75 -24.44 11.21
N VAL A 169 8.39 -23.43 10.43
CA VAL A 169 8.04 -23.57 9.01
C VAL A 169 9.30 -23.24 8.20
N PRO A 170 9.79 -24.18 7.36
CA PRO A 170 10.97 -23.95 6.55
C PRO A 170 10.73 -22.88 5.48
N ALA A 171 11.80 -22.39 4.86
CA ALA A 171 11.68 -21.54 3.69
C ALA A 171 10.95 -22.29 2.55
N GLY A 172 10.16 -21.57 1.75
CA GLY A 172 9.45 -22.15 0.61
C GLY A 172 8.09 -21.49 0.33
N PRO A 173 7.33 -22.01 -0.65
CA PRO A 173 6.06 -21.43 -1.07
C PRO A 173 5.00 -21.34 0.04
N TYR A 174 5.08 -22.22 1.05
CA TYR A 174 4.13 -22.28 2.16
C TYR A 174 4.57 -21.45 3.38
N ASN A 175 5.73 -20.79 3.31
CA ASN A 175 6.19 -19.94 4.41
C ASN A 175 5.40 -18.62 4.45
N PRO A 176 4.77 -18.26 5.58
CA PRO A 176 3.97 -17.03 5.66
C PRO A 176 4.78 -15.74 5.64
N LEU A 177 6.11 -15.81 5.76
CA LEU A 177 7.01 -14.68 5.59
C LEU A 177 7.41 -14.44 4.12
N GLY A 178 6.99 -15.31 3.20
CA GLY A 178 7.41 -15.27 1.81
C GLY A 178 8.91 -15.55 1.64
N ARG A 179 9.52 -14.96 0.62
CA ARG A 179 10.93 -15.21 0.25
C ARG A 179 11.93 -14.20 0.83
N TYR A 180 11.45 -13.07 1.34
CA TYR A 180 12.30 -11.99 1.85
C TYR A 180 11.68 -11.38 3.10
N ALA A 181 12.51 -11.11 4.09
CA ALA A 181 12.12 -10.40 5.31
C ALA A 181 13.20 -9.38 5.71
N LEU A 182 12.73 -8.24 6.20
CA LEU A 182 13.50 -7.15 6.75
C LEU A 182 13.11 -7.02 8.23
N ARG A 183 14.00 -7.45 9.12
CA ARG A 183 13.79 -7.36 10.57
C ARG A 183 14.05 -5.95 11.06
N LEU A 184 13.15 -5.42 11.87
CA LEU A 184 13.32 -4.11 12.51
C LEU A 184 14.19 -4.24 13.76
N ALA A 185 15.05 -3.26 13.99
CA ALA A 185 15.83 -3.13 15.22
C ALA A 185 14.98 -2.51 16.35
N TYR A 186 13.87 -3.17 16.68
CA TYR A 186 12.92 -2.75 17.70
C TYR A 186 12.53 -3.93 18.58
N GLY A 187 12.43 -3.71 19.90
CA GLY A 187 12.19 -4.78 20.87
C GLY A 187 13.30 -5.84 20.79
N ASN A 188 12.89 -7.12 20.78
CA ASN A 188 13.79 -8.27 20.57
C ASN A 188 13.83 -8.68 19.09
N GLY A 189 13.45 -7.76 18.18
CA GLY A 189 13.42 -8.00 16.74
C GLY A 189 12.18 -8.77 16.28
N GLU A 190 11.09 -8.79 17.04
CA GLU A 190 9.86 -9.51 16.66
C GLU A 190 9.10 -8.90 15.48
N TYR A 191 9.34 -7.64 15.13
CA TYR A 191 8.67 -6.95 14.02
C TYR A 191 9.48 -7.02 12.72
N MET A 192 8.80 -7.34 11.63
CA MET A 192 9.40 -7.49 10.30
C MET A 192 8.52 -6.83 9.23
N ILE A 193 9.16 -6.31 8.19
CA ILE A 193 8.55 -6.04 6.88
C ILE A 193 8.89 -7.25 6.01
N HIS A 194 7.92 -7.98 5.50
CA HIS A 194 8.16 -9.26 4.82
C HIS A 194 7.17 -9.54 3.70
N GLY A 195 7.47 -10.51 2.85
CA GLY A 195 6.55 -11.00 1.83
C GLY A 195 5.40 -11.81 2.44
N THR A 196 4.52 -12.36 1.62
CA THR A 196 3.45 -13.23 2.14
C THR A 196 3.14 -14.32 1.13
N ASN A 197 2.74 -15.50 1.61
CA ASN A 197 2.14 -16.55 0.78
C ASN A 197 0.62 -16.38 0.62
N ALA A 198 0.03 -15.37 1.27
CA ALA A 198 -1.37 -14.99 1.16
C ALA A 198 -1.46 -13.56 0.58
N PRO A 199 -1.34 -13.39 -0.75
CA PRO A 199 -1.24 -12.05 -1.36
C PRO A 199 -2.49 -11.20 -1.14
N ASP A 200 -3.67 -11.81 -0.98
CA ASP A 200 -4.91 -11.08 -0.65
C ASP A 200 -4.92 -10.49 0.77
N SER A 201 -3.87 -10.74 1.58
CA SER A 201 -3.70 -10.10 2.89
C SER A 201 -3.01 -8.73 2.85
N VAL A 202 -2.42 -8.36 1.71
CA VAL A 202 -1.81 -7.04 1.51
C VAL A 202 -2.92 -5.99 1.40
N GLY A 203 -2.71 -4.82 2.00
CA GLY A 203 -3.75 -3.79 2.07
C GLY A 203 -4.89 -4.11 3.05
N LEU A 204 -4.67 -5.03 4.01
CA LEU A 204 -5.62 -5.37 5.07
C LEU A 204 -4.96 -5.36 6.48
N ARG A 205 -5.80 -5.25 7.52
CA ARG A 205 -5.40 -5.36 8.94
C ARG A 205 -5.62 -6.78 9.47
N VAL A 206 -4.69 -7.70 9.18
CA VAL A 206 -4.88 -9.15 9.44
C VAL A 206 -3.68 -9.84 10.08
N SER A 207 -2.54 -9.17 10.22
CA SER A 207 -1.34 -9.79 10.77
C SER A 207 -1.35 -9.76 12.31
N SER A 208 -0.37 -10.43 12.93
CA SER A 208 -0.10 -10.33 14.37
C SER A 208 0.98 -9.27 14.70
N GLY A 209 1.02 -8.17 13.95
CA GLY A 209 1.89 -7.01 14.19
C GLY A 209 2.98 -6.78 13.15
N CYS A 210 3.42 -7.81 12.42
CA CYS A 210 4.34 -7.67 11.29
C CYS A 210 3.67 -7.05 10.06
N MET A 211 4.47 -6.51 9.14
CA MET A 211 4.01 -5.85 7.92
C MET A 211 4.23 -6.73 6.70
N ARG A 212 3.18 -6.90 5.89
CA ARG A 212 3.14 -7.80 4.72
C ARG A 212 3.13 -7.02 3.42
N MET A 213 3.97 -7.38 2.48
CA MET A 213 4.07 -6.82 1.13
C MET A 213 3.82 -7.89 0.07
N ASN A 214 3.50 -7.50 -1.17
CA ASN A 214 3.47 -8.45 -2.28
C ASN A 214 4.88 -9.00 -2.53
N ALA A 215 4.95 -10.16 -3.20
CA ALA A 215 6.19 -10.89 -3.40
C ALA A 215 7.24 -10.09 -4.21
N ASP A 216 6.78 -9.37 -5.24
CA ASP A 216 7.66 -8.55 -6.08
C ASP A 216 8.09 -7.27 -5.36
N ASP A 217 7.17 -6.61 -4.65
CA ASP A 217 7.46 -5.40 -3.86
C ASP A 217 8.51 -5.65 -2.78
N ILE A 218 8.35 -6.72 -1.98
CA ILE A 218 9.33 -7.03 -0.94
C ILE A 218 10.69 -7.38 -1.55
N LYS A 219 10.71 -8.04 -2.71
CA LYS A 219 11.96 -8.38 -3.40
C LYS A 219 12.66 -7.11 -3.88
N ALA A 220 11.91 -6.18 -4.49
CA ALA A 220 12.43 -4.89 -4.95
C ALA A 220 12.95 -4.06 -3.76
N LEU A 221 12.16 -3.91 -2.70
CA LEU A 221 12.57 -3.18 -1.50
C LEU A 221 13.79 -3.84 -0.85
N PHE A 222 13.79 -5.17 -0.69
CA PHE A 222 14.90 -5.93 -0.11
C PHE A 222 16.21 -5.71 -0.86
N ASN A 223 16.18 -5.62 -2.19
CA ASN A 223 17.39 -5.41 -2.98
C ASN A 223 17.95 -3.98 -2.84
N GLN A 224 17.09 -2.99 -2.62
CA GLN A 224 17.48 -1.58 -2.53
C GLN A 224 17.93 -1.17 -1.11
N VAL A 225 17.24 -1.63 -0.08
CA VAL A 225 17.49 -1.19 1.30
C VAL A 225 18.74 -1.86 1.90
N LYS A 226 19.38 -1.17 2.84
CA LYS A 226 20.57 -1.67 3.55
C LYS A 226 20.24 -1.90 5.03
N THR A 227 20.99 -2.77 5.69
CA THR A 227 20.99 -2.79 7.16
C THR A 227 21.38 -1.40 7.65
N GLY A 228 20.65 -0.87 8.63
CA GLY A 228 20.81 0.49 9.12
C GLY A 228 19.89 1.52 8.46
N THR A 229 19.23 1.22 7.33
CA THR A 229 18.26 2.12 6.71
C THR A 229 17.19 2.54 7.74
N PRO A 230 16.95 3.85 7.96
CA PRO A 230 16.00 4.31 8.96
C PRO A 230 14.57 3.91 8.58
N VAL A 231 13.77 3.64 9.60
CA VAL A 231 12.36 3.25 9.47
C VAL A 231 11.55 4.09 10.44
N ARG A 232 10.49 4.73 9.94
CA ARG A 232 9.53 5.46 10.76
C ARG A 232 8.13 4.94 10.51
N ILE A 233 7.49 4.45 11.55
CA ILE A 233 6.10 3.97 11.53
C ILE A 233 5.25 5.02 12.22
N ILE A 234 4.30 5.58 11.48
CA ILE A 234 3.38 6.64 11.91
C ILE A 234 1.93 6.21 11.68
N ASN A 235 1.00 6.93 12.31
CA ASN A 235 -0.42 6.77 12.09
C ASN A 235 -1.08 8.13 11.81
N GLN A 236 -0.95 8.63 10.58
CA GLN A 236 -1.50 9.91 10.12
C GLN A 236 -2.74 9.66 9.23
N PRO A 237 -3.95 9.54 9.80
CA PRO A 237 -5.19 9.36 9.01
C PRO A 237 -5.63 10.63 8.28
N VAL A 238 -5.12 11.80 8.68
CA VAL A 238 -5.39 13.06 8.01
C VAL A 238 -4.07 13.70 7.64
N LYS A 239 -3.88 13.97 6.35
CA LYS A 239 -2.76 14.74 5.81
C LYS A 239 -3.32 16.03 5.21
N PHE A 240 -2.62 17.13 5.42
CA PHE A 240 -3.00 18.43 4.85
C PHE A 240 -1.76 19.09 4.25
N ALA A 241 -1.87 19.72 3.08
CA ALA A 241 -0.80 20.50 2.46
C ALA A 241 -1.32 21.80 1.84
N VAL A 242 -0.47 22.82 1.83
CA VAL A 242 -0.61 24.01 0.97
C VAL A 242 0.47 23.91 -0.09
N GLU A 243 0.07 23.82 -1.34
CA GLU A 243 0.97 23.67 -2.48
C GLU A 243 1.56 25.03 -2.92
N PRO A 244 2.66 25.04 -3.68
CA PRO A 244 3.34 26.29 -4.08
C PRO A 244 2.45 27.27 -4.84
N ASP A 245 1.41 26.77 -5.51
CA ASP A 245 0.40 27.57 -6.22
C ASP A 245 -0.75 28.06 -5.33
N GLY A 246 -0.64 27.88 -4.01
CA GLY A 246 -1.63 28.29 -3.01
C GLY A 246 -2.84 27.35 -2.88
N LYS A 247 -2.93 26.26 -3.67
CA LYS A 247 -3.99 25.26 -3.51
C LYS A 247 -3.82 24.53 -2.18
N ARG A 248 -4.95 24.18 -1.58
CA ARG A 248 -5.00 23.49 -0.29
C ARG A 248 -5.55 22.09 -0.50
N TYR A 249 -4.86 21.08 0.02
CA TYR A 249 -5.25 19.68 -0.09
C TYR A 249 -5.42 19.07 1.28
N VAL A 250 -6.48 18.28 1.47
CA VAL A 250 -6.68 17.41 2.64
C VAL A 250 -6.91 15.99 2.15
N GLU A 251 -6.13 15.03 2.63
CA GLU A 251 -6.32 13.60 2.44
C GLU A 251 -6.78 12.98 3.76
N VAL A 252 -7.90 12.25 3.72
CA VAL A 252 -8.53 11.65 4.90
C VAL A 252 -8.75 10.17 4.64
N HIS A 253 -8.17 9.35 5.51
CA HIS A 253 -8.36 7.90 5.55
C HIS A 253 -9.17 7.51 6.77
N SER A 254 -10.02 6.50 6.60
CA SER A 254 -10.87 6.06 7.68
C SER A 254 -10.02 5.38 8.74
N ARG A 255 -10.18 5.82 10.00
CA ARG A 255 -9.72 5.00 11.12
C ARG A 255 -10.61 3.77 11.12
N PHE A 256 -10.10 2.59 10.75
CA PHE A 256 -10.82 1.35 11.04
C PHE A 256 -10.78 1.11 12.55
N ARG A 257 -11.56 1.88 13.30
CA ARG A 257 -11.76 1.73 14.73
C ARG A 257 -13.14 1.12 14.90
N ARG A 258 -13.20 -0.21 14.94
CA ARG A 258 -14.42 -0.93 15.29
C ARG A 258 -14.73 -0.67 16.77
N ARG A 259 -15.49 0.40 17.08
CA ARG A 259 -16.12 0.56 18.39
C ARG A 259 -17.11 -0.60 18.56
N LYS A 260 -16.91 -1.46 19.58
CA LYS A 260 -17.90 -2.48 19.95
C LYS A 260 -19.27 -1.80 20.13
N GLY A 261 -20.30 -2.28 19.43
CA GLY A 261 -21.70 -1.87 19.64
C GLY A 261 -22.27 -0.76 18.74
N LYS A 262 -21.55 -0.29 17.70
CA LYS A 262 -22.16 0.56 16.66
C LYS A 262 -21.88 -0.01 15.28
N THR A 263 -22.94 -0.24 14.50
CA THR A 263 -22.84 -0.39 13.05
C THR A 263 -22.08 0.83 12.50
N PRO A 264 -21.01 0.65 11.71
CA PRO A 264 -20.38 1.78 11.06
C PRO A 264 -21.40 2.37 10.09
N GLY A 265 -21.90 3.57 10.39
CA GLY A 265 -22.49 4.39 9.34
C GLY A 265 -21.37 4.81 8.38
N PRO A 266 -21.65 4.98 7.07
CA PRO A 266 -20.67 5.53 6.15
C PRO A 266 -20.32 6.94 6.59
N SER A 267 -19.22 7.12 7.32
CA SER A 267 -18.57 8.43 7.31
C SER A 267 -17.93 8.56 5.94
N PRO A 268 -18.34 9.56 5.12
CA PRO A 268 -17.76 9.75 3.79
C PRO A 268 -16.27 9.98 3.96
N THR A 269 -15.51 8.93 3.67
CA THR A 269 -14.05 8.96 3.75
C THR A 269 -13.60 9.57 2.45
N ARG A 270 -12.96 10.72 2.52
CA ARG A 270 -12.75 11.55 1.35
C ARG A 270 -11.26 11.58 1.05
N CYS A 271 -10.86 10.64 0.21
CA CYS A 271 -9.48 10.25 -0.06
C CYS A 271 -8.56 11.45 -0.33
N LEU A 272 -8.96 12.42 -1.16
CA LEU A 272 -8.23 13.69 -1.29
C LEU A 272 -9.19 14.80 -1.75
N ARG A 273 -9.19 15.95 -1.06
CA ARG A 273 -10.01 17.12 -1.41
C ARG A 273 -9.13 18.33 -1.65
N ARG A 274 -9.33 18.98 -2.80
CA ARG A 274 -8.80 20.30 -3.12
C ARG A 274 -9.76 21.37 -2.63
N PHE A 275 -9.24 22.40 -1.96
CA PHE A 275 -9.96 23.60 -1.56
C PHE A 275 -9.38 24.84 -2.26
N THR A 276 -10.24 25.81 -2.56
CA THR A 276 -9.82 27.13 -3.05
C THR A 276 -9.34 28.02 -1.88
N PRO A 277 -8.51 29.04 -2.13
CA PRO A 277 -8.02 29.94 -1.07
C PRO A 277 -9.13 30.62 -0.25
N SER A 278 -10.34 30.79 -0.82
CA SER A 278 -11.49 31.39 -0.16
C SER A 278 -12.29 30.43 0.75
N GLN A 279 -12.05 29.12 0.67
CA GLN A 279 -12.78 28.13 1.47
C GLN A 279 -12.07 27.90 2.82
N ARG A 280 -12.72 28.29 3.93
CA ARG A 280 -12.28 27.93 5.29
C ARG A 280 -12.42 26.42 5.49
N ILE A 281 -11.32 25.74 5.84
CA ILE A 281 -11.35 24.37 6.35
C ILE A 281 -12.04 24.40 7.72
N LYS A 282 -13.25 23.83 7.82
CA LYS A 282 -13.95 23.74 9.10
C LYS A 282 -13.16 22.82 10.04
N ARG A 283 -12.88 23.26 11.27
CA ARG A 283 -12.16 22.48 12.31
C ARG A 283 -12.77 21.08 12.55
N SER A 284 -14.05 20.89 12.25
CA SER A 284 -14.75 19.61 12.35
C SER A 284 -14.24 18.52 11.39
N MET A 285 -13.47 18.87 10.35
CA MET A 285 -12.87 17.90 9.42
C MET A 285 -11.53 17.32 9.92
N MET A 286 -10.93 17.90 10.97
CA MET A 286 -9.61 17.50 11.49
C MET A 286 -9.68 16.57 12.71
N HIS A 287 -10.87 16.36 13.31
CA HIS A 287 -11.05 15.67 14.59
C HIS A 287 -11.91 14.39 14.54
N SER A 288 -12.10 13.81 13.34
CA SER A 288 -12.91 12.58 13.17
C SER A 288 -12.06 11.31 13.18
#